data_AF-A0A2P6Q4H1-F1
#
_entry.id   AF-A0A2P6Q4H1-F1
#
_cell.length_a   1.000
_cell.length_b   1.000
_cell.length_c   1.000
_cell.angle_alpha   90.00
_cell.angle_beta   90.00
_cell.angle_gamma   90.00
#
_symmetry.space_group_name_H-M   'P 1'
#
loop_
_entity.id
_entity.type
_entity.pdbx_description
1 polymer ?
#
loop_
_entity_poly.entity_id
_entity_poly.type
_entity_poly.pdbx_seq_one_letter_code
_entity_poly.pdbx_strand_id
1 'polypeptide(L)'
;MKLIVPPHIKLRTHEARAFDPMANMEYGSGVNSPNATVPLSAIVMQFCFQTCKEFIGPFCNYIEIQMNRLVILAGPVVPDPPSSQLEEKWAKWLRGFEPRTVIFCTFGSECVLKKEQFQELLLGFELTGLPFFSVLKPPAGVELIDSVLPEGFEERVKGK
;
A
#
# COMPACT_ATOMS: atom_id res chain seq x y z
N MET A 1 9.41 27.00 -8.07
CA MET A 1 7.94 26.91 -8.07
C MET A 1 7.48 26.82 -6.62
N LYS A 2 6.69 27.79 -6.11
CA LYS A 2 6.11 27.70 -4.76
C LYS A 2 4.92 26.76 -4.85
N LEU A 3 5.01 25.57 -4.23
CA LEU A 3 3.89 24.65 -4.11
C LEU A 3 2.84 25.31 -3.20
N ILE A 4 1.80 25.90 -3.77
CA ILE A 4 0.69 26.47 -2.99
C ILE A 4 -0.30 25.34 -2.75
N VAL A 5 -0.02 24.52 -1.73
CA VAL A 5 -0.95 23.48 -1.30
C VAL A 5 -2.26 24.16 -0.81
N PRO A 6 -3.45 23.72 -1.24
CA PRO A 6 -4.70 24.36 -0.84
C PRO A 6 -4.91 24.24 0.68
N PRO A 7 -5.57 25.21 1.32
CA PRO A 7 -5.70 25.25 2.78
C PRO A 7 -6.47 24.07 3.39
N HIS A 8 -7.22 23.33 2.57
CA HIS A 8 -7.97 22.13 2.96
C HIS A 8 -7.18 20.82 2.80
N ILE A 9 -6.01 20.84 2.18
CA ILE A 9 -5.11 19.68 2.07
C ILE A 9 -4.02 19.86 3.12
N LYS A 10 -4.24 19.27 4.30
CA LYS A 10 -3.29 19.30 5.42
C LYS A 10 -2.67 17.94 5.56
N LEU A 11 -1.37 17.84 5.25
CA LEU A 11 -0.59 16.66 5.60
C LEU A 11 -0.34 16.66 7.11
N ARG A 12 -0.65 15.55 7.77
CA ARG A 12 -0.25 15.31 9.16
C ARG A 12 1.27 15.20 9.22
N THR A 13 1.87 15.45 10.38
CA THR A 13 3.34 15.41 10.53
C THR A 13 3.95 14.07 10.08
N HIS A 14 3.27 12.94 10.31
CA HIS A 14 3.76 11.62 9.85
C HIS A 14 3.60 11.41 8.33
N GLU A 15 2.59 12.01 7.71
CA GLU A 15 2.40 11.98 6.25
C GLU A 15 3.44 12.86 5.55
N ALA A 16 3.69 14.06 6.10
CA ALA A 16 4.69 14.99 5.59
C ALA A 16 6.12 14.42 5.67
N ARG A 17 6.43 13.64 6.72
CA ARG A 17 7.73 12.95 6.87
C ARG A 17 8.00 11.93 5.77
N ALA A 18 6.96 11.31 5.20
CA ALA A 18 7.11 10.37 4.10
C ALA A 18 7.22 11.07 2.74
N PHE A 19 6.73 12.30 2.63
CA PHE A 19 6.65 13.03 1.37
C PHE A 19 8.02 13.51 0.88
N ASP A 20 8.89 13.98 1.77
CA ASP A 20 10.22 14.51 1.40
C ASP A 20 11.19 13.43 0.89
N PRO A 21 11.30 12.23 1.51
CA PRO A 21 12.07 11.12 0.94
C PRO A 21 11.48 10.61 -0.39
N MET A 22 10.15 10.56 -0.52
CA MET A 22 9.48 10.09 -1.75
C MET A 22 9.66 11.06 -2.91
N ALA A 23 9.59 12.37 -2.65
CA ALA A 23 9.90 13.39 -3.63
C ALA A 23 11.38 13.27 -4.07
N ASN A 24 12.30 13.00 -3.16
CA ASN A 24 13.73 12.90 -3.49
C ASN A 24 14.17 11.46 -3.79
N MET A 25 13.24 10.55 -4.07
CA MET A 25 13.56 9.16 -4.41
C MET A 25 14.03 9.08 -5.86
N GLU A 26 15.19 8.46 -6.07
CA GLU A 26 15.68 8.15 -7.42
C GLU A 26 14.91 6.96 -7.99
N TYR A 27 14.29 7.17 -9.15
CA TYR A 27 13.71 6.10 -9.94
C TYR A 27 14.69 5.70 -11.05
N GLY A 28 15.21 4.48 -10.99
CA GLY A 28 16.09 3.94 -12.03
C GLY A 28 17.43 4.66 -12.14
N SER A 29 17.78 5.13 -13.34
CA SER A 29 19.10 5.69 -13.70
C SER A 29 19.32 7.14 -13.23
N GLY A 30 19.18 7.41 -11.93
CA GLY A 30 19.54 8.71 -11.33
C GLY A 30 18.55 9.85 -11.54
N VAL A 31 17.27 9.54 -11.81
CA VAL A 31 16.22 10.55 -11.98
C VAL A 31 15.45 10.73 -10.67
N ASN A 32 15.58 11.91 -10.05
CA ASN A 32 14.82 12.32 -8.87
C ASN A 32 13.45 12.93 -9.26
N SER A 33 12.40 12.65 -8.49
CA SER A 33 11.01 13.06 -8.79
C SER A 33 10.83 14.56 -9.16
N PRO A 34 11.37 15.56 -8.42
CA PRO A 34 11.18 16.97 -8.76
C PRO A 34 11.90 17.36 -10.06
N ASN A 35 13.01 16.70 -10.41
CA ASN A 35 13.75 16.96 -11.64
C ASN A 35 13.08 16.30 -12.87
N ALA A 36 12.28 15.26 -12.65
CA ALA A 36 11.49 14.60 -13.70
C ALA A 36 10.13 15.26 -13.95
N THR A 37 9.47 15.74 -12.88
CA THR A 37 8.06 16.17 -12.92
C THR A 37 7.86 17.47 -13.71
N VAL A 38 8.82 18.41 -13.62
CA VAL A 38 8.74 19.70 -14.32
C VAL A 38 8.80 19.54 -15.85
N PRO A 39 9.79 18.84 -16.46
CA PRO A 39 9.77 18.59 -17.91
C PRO A 39 8.62 17.68 -18.37
N LEU A 40 8.17 16.72 -17.56
CA LEU A 40 7.05 15.84 -17.90
C LEU A 40 5.72 16.60 -18.03
N SER A 41 5.47 17.57 -17.16
CA SER A 41 4.23 18.39 -17.23
C SER A 41 4.09 19.21 -18.52
N ALA A 42 5.21 19.58 -19.16
CA ALA A 42 5.20 20.34 -20.41
C ALA A 42 4.77 19.50 -21.62
N ILE A 43 4.99 18.19 -21.58
CA ILE A 43 4.69 17.25 -22.68
C ILE A 43 3.45 16.39 -22.45
N VAL A 44 2.94 16.31 -21.21
CA VAL A 44 1.72 15.57 -20.88
C VAL A 44 0.48 16.39 -21.27
N MET A 45 -0.44 15.75 -21.99
CA MET A 45 -1.71 16.36 -22.39
C MET A 45 -2.73 16.36 -21.25
N GLN A 46 -2.83 15.27 -20.49
CA GLN A 46 -3.80 15.08 -19.41
C GLN A 46 -3.23 14.08 -18.40
N PHE A 47 -3.67 14.18 -17.14
CA PHE A 47 -3.37 13.19 -16.11
C PHE A 47 -4.56 12.27 -15.93
N CYS A 48 -4.32 10.99 -15.65
CA CYS A 48 -5.36 10.03 -15.33
C CYS A 48 -5.04 9.38 -13.99
N PHE A 49 -6.03 9.34 -13.09
CA PHE A 49 -5.93 8.63 -11.82
C PHE A 49 -7.02 7.56 -11.72
N GLN A 50 -6.61 6.36 -11.28
CA GLN A 50 -7.50 5.25 -10.95
C GLN A 50 -8.16 5.52 -9.59
N THR A 51 -9.15 6.40 -9.58
CA THR A 51 -9.83 6.85 -8.38
C THR A 51 -11.17 7.50 -8.72
N CYS A 52 -11.89 7.97 -7.71
CA CYS A 52 -13.10 8.77 -7.88
C CYS A 52 -13.04 10.06 -7.06
N LYS A 53 -13.98 10.97 -7.35
CA LYS A 53 -14.01 12.31 -6.76
C LYS A 53 -14.27 12.27 -5.25
N GLU A 54 -15.05 11.30 -4.80
CA GLU A 54 -15.39 11.07 -3.39
C GLU A 54 -14.16 10.76 -2.54
N PHE A 55 -13.15 10.10 -3.12
CA PHE A 55 -11.93 9.72 -2.41
C PHE A 55 -10.89 10.84 -2.38
N ILE A 56 -10.56 11.44 -3.53
CA ILE A 56 -9.44 12.40 -3.63
C ILE A 56 -9.74 13.66 -4.46
N GLY A 57 -11.01 14.00 -4.67
CA GLY A 57 -11.44 15.13 -5.51
C GLY A 57 -10.73 16.46 -5.23
N PRO A 58 -10.62 16.93 -3.98
CA PRO A 58 -9.90 18.17 -3.67
C PRO A 58 -8.42 18.15 -4.09
N PHE A 59 -7.76 17.00 -3.97
CA PHE A 59 -6.36 16.83 -4.41
C PHE A 59 -6.25 16.80 -5.93
N CYS A 60 -7.17 16.15 -6.64
CA CYS A 60 -7.20 16.20 -8.11
C CYS A 60 -7.36 17.63 -8.63
N ASN A 61 -8.31 18.41 -8.08
CA ASN A 61 -8.49 19.82 -8.45
C ASN A 61 -7.21 20.63 -8.22
N TYR A 62 -6.49 20.35 -7.13
CA TYR A 62 -5.19 20.97 -6.87
C TYR A 62 -4.17 20.66 -7.97
N ILE A 63 -4.04 19.38 -8.35
CA ILE A 63 -3.13 18.97 -9.43
C ILE A 63 -3.51 19.61 -10.76
N GLU A 64 -4.80 19.70 -11.09
CA GLU A 64 -5.27 20.39 -12.29
C GLU A 64 -4.82 21.84 -12.34
N ILE A 65 -4.98 22.56 -11.23
CA ILE A 65 -4.57 23.97 -11.10
C ILE A 65 -3.05 24.11 -11.20
N GLN A 66 -2.28 23.26 -10.50
CA GLN A 66 -0.81 23.37 -10.50
C GLN A 66 -0.20 23.03 -11.85
N MET A 67 -0.74 22.03 -12.54
CA MET A 67 -0.20 21.56 -13.80
C MET A 67 -0.82 22.26 -15.01
N ASN A 68 -1.92 23.00 -14.82
CA ASN A 68 -2.74 23.58 -15.88
C ASN A 68 -3.10 22.51 -16.94
N ARG A 69 -3.57 21.35 -16.46
CA ARG A 69 -3.96 20.17 -17.26
C ARG A 69 -5.21 19.53 -16.66
N LEU A 70 -6.06 18.95 -17.51
CA LEU A 70 -7.21 18.16 -17.05
C LEU A 70 -6.73 16.89 -16.32
N VAL A 71 -7.42 16.56 -15.23
CA VAL A 71 -7.29 15.28 -14.52
C VAL A 71 -8.53 14.45 -14.79
N ILE A 72 -8.35 13.33 -15.47
CA ILE A 72 -9.39 12.31 -15.66
C ILE A 72 -9.42 11.38 -14.45
N LEU A 73 -10.61 11.17 -13.90
CA LEU A 73 -10.87 10.16 -12.88
C LEU A 73 -11.47 8.93 -13.55
N ALA A 74 -10.68 7.87 -13.67
CA ALA A 74 -11.10 6.63 -14.35
C ALA A 74 -12.01 5.73 -13.48
N GLY A 75 -12.35 6.18 -12.27
CA GLY A 75 -13.02 5.35 -11.26
C GLY A 75 -12.05 4.35 -10.61
N PRO A 76 -12.51 3.65 -9.56
CA PRO A 76 -11.83 2.45 -9.11
C PRO A 76 -11.92 1.40 -10.22
N VAL A 77 -10.80 1.13 -10.90
CA VAL A 77 -10.73 0.01 -11.85
C VAL A 77 -10.74 -1.27 -11.02
N VAL A 78 -11.88 -1.95 -11.01
CA VAL A 78 -12.04 -3.27 -10.40
C VAL A 78 -11.57 -4.28 -11.45
N PRO A 79 -10.58 -5.13 -11.15
CA PRO A 79 -10.20 -6.19 -12.08
C PRO A 79 -11.37 -7.13 -12.30
N ASP A 80 -11.44 -7.74 -13.48
CA ASP A 80 -12.41 -8.82 -13.71
C ASP A 80 -12.23 -9.91 -12.65
N PRO A 81 -13.33 -10.57 -12.23
CA PRO A 81 -13.22 -11.69 -11.32
C PRO A 81 -12.21 -12.71 -11.86
N PRO A 82 -11.35 -13.30 -11.00
CA PRO A 82 -10.43 -14.32 -11.45
C PRO A 82 -11.21 -15.45 -12.14
N SER A 83 -10.72 -15.87 -13.31
CA SER A 83 -11.33 -16.95 -14.09
C SER A 83 -11.14 -18.32 -13.44
N SER A 84 -10.17 -18.44 -12.54
CA SER A 84 -9.90 -19.64 -11.76
C SER A 84 -10.62 -19.62 -10.42
N GLN A 85 -11.02 -20.81 -9.97
CA GLN A 85 -11.50 -20.99 -8.61
C GLN A 85 -10.34 -20.88 -7.62
N LEU A 86 -10.63 -20.40 -6.41
CA LEU A 86 -9.68 -20.42 -5.30
C LEU A 86 -9.27 -21.86 -5.02
N GLU A 87 -7.97 -22.09 -4.78
CA GLU A 87 -7.47 -23.42 -4.44
C GLU A 87 -8.25 -24.02 -3.27
N GLU A 88 -8.57 -25.32 -3.38
CA GLU A 88 -9.46 -26.01 -2.43
C GLU A 88 -8.97 -25.92 -0.98
N LYS A 89 -7.65 -25.96 -0.75
CA LYS A 89 -7.05 -25.84 0.57
C LYS A 89 -7.42 -24.51 1.27
N TRP A 90 -7.39 -23.41 0.52
CA TRP A 90 -7.72 -22.08 1.04
C TRP A 90 -9.22 -21.88 1.18
N ALA A 91 -9.98 -22.37 0.21
CA ALA A 91 -11.45 -22.37 0.30
C ALA A 91 -11.93 -23.16 1.54
N LYS A 92 -11.34 -24.33 1.80
CA LYS A 92 -11.64 -25.15 2.97
C LYS A 92 -11.23 -24.49 4.28
N TRP A 93 -10.04 -23.89 4.33
CA TRP A 93 -9.57 -23.16 5.52
C TRP A 93 -10.48 -21.97 5.85
N LEU A 94 -10.80 -21.12 4.86
CA LEU A 94 -11.67 -19.96 5.05
C LEU A 94 -13.10 -20.33 5.47
N ARG A 95 -13.62 -21.47 4.99
CA ARG A 95 -14.93 -22.00 5.40
C ARG A 95 -14.99 -22.42 6.87
N GLY A 96 -13.85 -22.56 7.54
CA GLY A 96 -13.79 -22.88 8.97
C GLY A 96 -14.14 -21.72 9.90
N PHE A 97 -14.30 -20.50 9.37
CA PHE A 97 -14.51 -19.29 10.15
C PHE A 97 -15.81 -18.58 9.78
N GLU A 98 -16.35 -17.82 10.74
CA GLU A 98 -17.54 -17.00 10.53
C GLU A 98 -17.27 -15.86 9.53
N PRO A 99 -18.29 -15.38 8.81
CA PRO A 99 -18.12 -14.26 7.90
C PRO A 99 -17.57 -13.01 8.60
N ARG A 100 -16.57 -12.37 7.96
CA ARG A 100 -15.94 -11.12 8.42
C ARG A 100 -15.13 -11.23 9.72
N THR A 101 -14.67 -12.42 10.11
CA THR A 101 -13.82 -12.60 11.30
C THR A 101 -12.34 -12.81 10.99
N VAL A 102 -11.98 -13.16 9.76
CA VAL A 102 -10.59 -13.38 9.34
C VAL A 102 -9.92 -12.06 8.95
N ILE A 103 -8.78 -11.77 9.57
CA ILE A 103 -7.92 -10.65 9.21
C ILE A 103 -7.13 -11.03 7.96
N PHE A 104 -7.33 -10.31 6.85
CA PHE A 104 -6.44 -10.40 5.70
C PHE A 104 -5.38 -9.30 5.76
N CYS A 105 -4.10 -9.66 5.67
CA CYS A 105 -3.01 -8.70 5.67
C CYS A 105 -2.04 -8.92 4.50
N THR A 106 -1.76 -7.84 3.77
CA THR A 106 -0.68 -7.79 2.78
C THR A 106 -0.12 -6.37 2.69
N PHE A 107 1.16 -6.25 2.40
CA PHE A 107 1.83 -4.97 2.13
C PHE A 107 2.17 -4.80 0.63
N GLY A 108 1.57 -5.64 -0.23
CA GLY A 108 1.84 -5.64 -1.66
C GLY A 108 3.25 -6.07 -2.01
N SER A 109 3.61 -5.85 -3.28
CA SER A 109 4.90 -6.31 -3.84
C SER A 109 6.07 -5.38 -3.57
N GLU A 110 5.86 -4.18 -3.02
CA GLU A 110 6.93 -3.18 -2.92
C GLU A 110 7.45 -2.98 -1.50
N CYS A 111 6.62 -3.24 -0.50
CA CYS A 111 6.99 -3.02 0.89
C CYS A 111 7.74 -4.23 1.47
N VAL A 112 8.95 -3.98 1.96
CA VAL A 112 9.76 -4.96 2.71
C VAL A 112 9.95 -4.44 4.12
N LEU A 113 9.45 -5.19 5.11
CA LEU A 113 9.52 -4.81 6.51
C LEU A 113 10.93 -5.03 7.07
N LYS A 114 11.30 -4.25 8.08
CA LYS A 114 12.42 -4.63 8.96
C LYS A 114 12.04 -5.84 9.79
N LYS A 115 13.03 -6.61 10.24
CA LYS A 115 12.81 -7.81 11.06
C LYS A 115 11.96 -7.51 12.29
N GLU A 116 12.25 -6.43 13.01
CA GLU A 116 11.53 -6.06 14.23
C GLU A 116 10.07 -5.72 13.94
N GLN A 117 9.82 -4.98 12.85
CA GLN A 117 8.46 -4.62 12.43
C GLN A 117 7.64 -5.86 12.01
N PHE A 118 8.29 -6.81 11.33
CA PHE A 118 7.68 -8.08 10.96
C PHE A 118 7.27 -8.89 12.21
N GLN A 119 8.16 -9.00 13.19
CA GLN A 119 7.87 -9.72 14.44
C GLN A 119 6.77 -9.06 15.26
N GLU A 120 6.82 -7.74 15.43
CA GLU A 120 5.78 -6.99 16.14
C GLU A 120 4.41 -7.09 15.45
N LEU A 121 4.38 -7.12 14.11
CA LEU A 121 3.15 -7.35 13.36
C LEU A 121 2.54 -8.73 13.68
N LEU A 122 3.35 -9.78 13.68
CA LEU A 122 2.90 -11.14 14.00
C LEU A 122 2.39 -11.26 15.43
N LEU A 123 3.13 -10.70 16.40
CA LEU A 123 2.69 -10.63 17.79
C LEU A 123 1.39 -9.83 17.93
N GLY A 124 1.24 -8.76 17.16
CA GLY A 124 -0.01 -8.00 17.05
C GLY A 124 -1.19 -8.87 16.62
N PHE A 125 -1.02 -9.71 15.59
CA PHE A 125 -2.06 -10.66 15.17
C PHE A 125 -2.39 -11.66 16.26
N GLU A 126 -1.36 -12.24 16.90
CA GLU A 126 -1.54 -13.17 18.02
C GLU A 126 -2.41 -12.55 19.14
N LEU A 127 -2.13 -11.29 19.50
CA LEU A 127 -2.85 -10.54 20.53
C LEU A 127 -4.31 -10.27 20.18
N THR A 128 -4.68 -10.20 18.89
CA THR A 128 -6.09 -10.03 18.50
C THR A 128 -6.96 -11.24 18.88
N GLY A 129 -6.35 -12.42 18.98
CA GLY A 129 -7.06 -13.68 19.16
C GLY A 129 -7.97 -14.06 17.98
N LEU A 130 -7.85 -13.36 16.84
CA LEU A 130 -8.63 -13.61 15.64
C LEU A 130 -7.84 -14.45 14.62
N PRO A 131 -8.52 -15.22 13.76
CA PRO A 131 -7.90 -15.81 12.57
C PRO A 131 -7.27 -14.73 11.70
N PHE A 132 -6.10 -15.03 11.16
CA PHE A 132 -5.43 -14.15 10.21
C PHE A 132 -4.86 -14.93 9.03
N PHE A 133 -4.88 -14.29 7.87
CA PHE A 133 -4.26 -14.75 6.64
C PHE A 133 -3.34 -13.64 6.15
N SER A 134 -2.03 -13.83 6.30
CA SER A 134 -1.02 -12.82 5.98
C SER A 134 -0.15 -13.25 4.80
N VAL A 135 -0.09 -12.41 3.76
CA VAL A 135 0.82 -12.58 2.62
C VAL A 135 1.90 -11.51 2.73
N LEU A 136 3.01 -11.90 3.36
CA LEU A 136 4.13 -11.02 3.68
C LEU A 136 5.38 -11.47 2.95
N LYS A 137 6.22 -10.51 2.54
CA LYS A 137 7.57 -10.78 2.05
C LYS A 137 8.50 -11.13 3.22
N PRO A 138 9.58 -11.91 2.98
CA PRO A 138 10.67 -12.00 3.94
C PRO A 138 11.17 -10.59 4.31
N PRO A 139 11.42 -10.31 5.60
CA PRO A 139 11.93 -9.01 6.01
C PRO A 139 13.33 -8.76 5.44
N ALA A 140 13.76 -7.50 5.45
CA ALA A 140 15.01 -7.08 4.85
C ALA A 140 16.21 -7.87 5.40
N GLY A 141 17.02 -8.42 4.50
CA GLY A 141 18.21 -9.23 4.86
C GLY A 141 17.90 -10.67 5.29
N VAL A 142 16.67 -11.14 5.09
CA VAL A 142 16.23 -12.49 5.46
C VAL A 142 15.71 -13.22 4.22
N GLU A 143 16.17 -14.44 4.00
CA GLU A 143 15.73 -15.26 2.86
C GLU A 143 14.46 -16.04 3.16
N LEU A 144 14.34 -16.57 4.39
CA LEU A 144 13.25 -17.45 4.82
C LEU A 144 12.50 -16.87 6.01
N ILE A 145 11.18 -16.73 5.88
CA ILE A 145 10.29 -16.20 6.94
C ILE A 145 10.38 -17.02 8.23
N ASP A 146 10.47 -18.35 8.11
CA ASP A 146 10.51 -19.27 9.26
C ASP A 146 11.66 -18.97 10.23
N SER A 147 12.76 -18.40 9.72
CA SER A 147 13.94 -18.03 10.52
C SER A 147 13.74 -16.80 11.42
N VAL A 148 12.65 -16.06 11.24
CA VAL A 148 12.37 -14.81 11.94
C VAL A 148 10.99 -14.76 12.59
N LEU A 149 10.27 -15.88 12.62
CA LEU A 149 9.06 -15.99 13.42
C LEU A 149 9.40 -15.75 14.91
N PRO A 150 8.50 -15.12 15.69
CA PRO A 150 8.65 -15.09 17.13
C PRO A 150 8.78 -16.51 17.69
N GLU A 151 9.59 -16.68 18.73
CA GLU A 151 9.81 -18.00 19.32
C GLU A 151 8.49 -18.65 19.72
N GLY A 152 8.24 -19.90 19.29
CA GLY A 152 7.02 -20.65 19.60
C GLY A 152 5.73 -20.10 18.96
N PHE A 153 5.82 -19.14 18.02
CA PHE A 153 4.68 -18.48 17.42
C PHE A 153 3.67 -19.45 16.81
N GLU A 154 4.13 -20.40 15.98
CA GLU A 154 3.27 -21.34 15.26
C GLU A 154 2.36 -22.16 16.19
N GLU A 155 2.90 -22.64 17.31
CA GLU A 155 2.11 -23.42 18.28
C GLU A 155 1.10 -22.53 19.03
N ARG A 156 1.42 -21.26 19.29
CA ARG A 156 0.49 -20.32 19.96
C ARG A 156 -0.66 -19.82 19.08
N VAL A 157 -0.46 -19.84 17.76
CA VAL A 157 -1.50 -19.46 16.78
C VAL A 157 -2.19 -20.65 16.13
N LYS A 158 -1.80 -21.88 16.48
CA LYS A 158 -2.38 -23.11 15.94
C LYS A 158 -3.87 -23.18 16.21
N GLY A 159 -4.66 -23.30 15.14
CA GLY A 159 -6.12 -23.36 15.21
C GLY A 159 -6.80 -22.01 15.46
N LYS A 160 -6.05 -20.91 15.45
CA LYS A 160 -6.59 -19.56 15.35
C LYS A 160 -6.82 -19.19 13.91
#